data_AF-A0A1I6MQQ7-F1
#
_entry.id   AF-A0A1I6MQQ7-F1
#
_cell.length_a   1.000
_cell.length_b   1.000
_cell.length_c   1.000
_cell.angle_alpha   90.00
_cell.angle_beta   90.00
_cell.angle_gamma   90.00
#
_symmetry.space_group_name_H-M   'P 1'
#
loop_
_entity.id
_entity.type
_entity.pdbx_description
1 polymer ?
#
loop_
_entity_poly.entity_id
_entity_poly.type
_entity_poly.pdbx_seq_one_letter_code
_entity_poly.pdbx_strand_id
1 'polypeptide(L)'
;MQRTADLPLKSTVDEGWKSTASLAVFWVLAVVGLPVMTGAWLLLPLASLEELTEQGKAVAAGTSMAGTTFLYGVLPLVLAHVVGLVLLCSIGGAGRYNRRSGVLLGIAAVAATSIVGLTVTLIISGGQLIATSNYVP
;
A
#
# COMPACT_ATOMS: atom_id res chain seq x y z
N MET A 1 -26.67 -17.20 -48.72
CA MET A 1 -25.46 -17.76 -48.08
C MET A 1 -25.14 -16.94 -46.85
N GLN A 2 -24.88 -17.61 -45.73
CA GLN A 2 -25.03 -17.15 -44.35
C GLN A 2 -24.17 -15.95 -43.96
N ARG A 3 -24.79 -15.01 -43.24
CA ARG A 3 -24.19 -13.94 -42.46
C ARG A 3 -23.52 -14.57 -41.23
N THR A 4 -22.19 -14.69 -41.24
CA THR A 4 -21.42 -15.02 -40.03
C THR A 4 -21.59 -13.86 -39.07
N ALA A 5 -22.38 -14.09 -38.02
CA ALA A 5 -22.50 -13.16 -36.92
C ALA A 5 -21.15 -13.14 -36.18
N ASP A 6 -20.44 -12.03 -36.31
CA ASP A 6 -19.35 -11.66 -35.42
C ASP A 6 -19.91 -11.58 -33.99
N LEU A 7 -19.86 -12.69 -33.26
CA LEU A 7 -20.09 -12.68 -31.84
C LEU A 7 -18.89 -11.97 -31.22
N PRO A 8 -19.07 -10.80 -30.55
CA PRO A 8 -17.98 -10.20 -29.83
C PRO A 8 -17.51 -11.22 -28.79
N LEU A 9 -16.24 -11.60 -28.87
CA LEU A 9 -15.53 -12.37 -27.85
C LEU A 9 -15.75 -11.65 -26.51
N LYS A 10 -16.75 -12.09 -25.76
CA LYS A 10 -16.98 -11.60 -24.40
C LYS A 10 -15.74 -12.00 -23.62
N SER A 11 -14.88 -11.02 -23.34
CA SER A 11 -13.64 -11.29 -22.63
C SER A 11 -14.01 -11.94 -21.30
N THR A 12 -13.46 -13.12 -21.03
CA THR A 12 -13.66 -13.84 -19.76
C THR A 12 -13.15 -13.03 -18.56
N VAL A 13 -12.42 -11.93 -18.80
CA VAL A 13 -11.88 -11.00 -17.82
C VAL A 13 -12.99 -10.24 -17.07
N ASP A 14 -14.15 -10.01 -17.70
CA ASP A 14 -15.28 -9.32 -17.09
C ASP A 14 -16.13 -10.22 -16.17
N GLU A 15 -15.83 -11.51 -16.07
CA GLU A 15 -16.62 -12.46 -15.29
C GLU A 15 -16.65 -12.07 -13.80
N GLY A 16 -17.84 -11.66 -13.35
CA GLY A 16 -18.12 -11.27 -11.97
C GLY A 16 -18.10 -9.76 -11.70
N TRP A 17 -17.75 -8.92 -12.68
CA TRP A 17 -17.84 -7.46 -12.60
C TRP A 17 -19.13 -6.94 -13.26
N LYS A 18 -19.76 -5.94 -12.65
CA LYS A 18 -20.97 -5.31 -13.18
C LYS A 18 -20.70 -4.44 -14.42
N SER A 19 -19.48 -3.93 -14.55
CA SER A 19 -19.05 -3.14 -15.70
C SER A 19 -17.53 -3.21 -15.86
N THR A 20 -17.05 -3.11 -17.11
CA THR A 20 -15.61 -3.02 -17.43
C THR A 20 -14.97 -1.77 -16.83
N ALA A 21 -15.73 -0.68 -16.68
CA ALA A 21 -15.26 0.54 -16.03
C ALA A 21 -14.92 0.30 -14.54
N SER A 22 -15.75 -0.45 -13.81
CA SER A 22 -15.47 -0.79 -12.40
C SER A 22 -14.23 -1.66 -12.24
N LEU A 23 -14.04 -2.63 -13.15
CA LEU A 23 -12.84 -3.46 -13.23
C LEU A 23 -11.60 -2.59 -13.45
N ALA A 24 -11.65 -1.69 -14.45
CA ALA A 24 -10.54 -0.81 -14.80
C ALA A 24 -10.17 0.12 -13.65
N VAL A 25 -11.15 0.80 -13.04
CA VAL A 25 -10.93 1.70 -11.90
C VAL A 25 -10.30 0.96 -10.71
N PHE A 26 -10.78 -0.24 -10.41
CA PHE A 26 -10.23 -1.05 -9.32
C PHE A 26 -8.74 -1.34 -9.53
N TRP A 27 -8.37 -1.84 -10.72
CA TRP A 27 -6.99 -2.20 -11.00
C TRP A 27 -6.07 -0.99 -11.16
N VAL A 28 -6.54 0.10 -11.74
CA VAL A 28 -5.78 1.37 -11.80
C VAL A 28 -5.45 1.84 -10.39
N LEU A 29 -6.42 1.84 -9.47
CA LEU A 29 -6.17 2.21 -8.08
C LEU A 29 -5.23 1.23 -7.37
N ALA A 30 -5.33 -0.06 -7.64
CA ALA A 30 -4.39 -1.05 -7.09
C ALA A 30 -2.95 -0.80 -7.58
N VAL A 31 -2.77 -0.49 -8.87
CA VAL A 31 -1.46 -0.17 -9.45
C VAL A 31 -0.90 1.13 -8.88
N VAL A 32 -1.73 2.18 -8.76
CA VAL A 32 -1.35 3.44 -8.10
C VAL A 32 -1.04 3.24 -6.62
N GLY A 33 -1.66 2.24 -5.98
CA GLY A 33 -1.36 1.84 -4.61
C GLY A 33 0.08 1.36 -4.41
N LEU A 34 0.75 0.83 -5.44
CA LEU A 34 2.14 0.36 -5.35
C LEU A 34 3.13 1.47 -4.96
N PRO A 35 3.26 2.59 -5.71
CA PRO A 35 4.17 3.66 -5.32
C PRO A 35 3.76 4.31 -3.99
N VAL A 36 2.46 4.43 -3.70
CA VAL A 36 1.97 4.98 -2.42
C VAL A 36 2.41 4.11 -1.24
N MET A 37 2.19 2.80 -1.32
CA MET A 37 2.59 1.85 -0.28
C MET A 37 4.10 1.78 -0.13
N THR A 38 4.83 1.81 -1.24
CA THR A 38 6.30 1.83 -1.21
C THR A 38 6.82 3.08 -0.52
N GLY A 39 6.29 4.26 -0.88
CA GLY A 39 6.65 5.52 -0.22
C GLY A 39 6.30 5.52 1.27
N ALA A 40 5.13 5.02 1.64
CA ALA A 40 4.72 4.92 3.03
C ALA A 40 5.65 3.98 3.84
N TRP A 41 6.05 2.85 3.26
CA TRP A 41 7.01 1.95 3.90
C TRP A 41 8.41 2.57 4.00
N LEU A 42 8.85 3.37 3.03
CA LEU A 42 10.15 4.06 3.04
C LEU A 42 10.23 5.16 4.10
N LEU A 43 9.12 5.81 4.45
CA LEU A 43 9.11 6.81 5.52
C LEU A 43 9.48 6.23 6.88
N LEU A 44 9.16 4.97 7.13
CA LEU A 44 9.42 4.32 8.42
C LEU A 44 10.93 4.23 8.76
N PRO A 45 11.80 3.64 7.94
CA PRO A 45 13.24 3.62 8.21
C PRO A 45 13.86 5.02 8.19
N LEU A 46 13.38 5.94 7.34
CA LEU A 46 13.86 7.32 7.31
C LEU A 46 13.55 8.05 8.63
N ALA A 47 12.30 7.98 9.10
CA ALA A 47 11.91 8.59 10.36
C ALA A 47 12.62 7.94 11.57
N SER A 48 12.89 6.64 11.50
CA SER A 48 13.66 5.92 12.51
C SER A 48 15.13 6.35 12.55
N LEU A 49 15.76 6.55 11.39
CA LEU A 49 17.12 7.06 11.30
C LEU A 49 17.21 8.51 11.79
N GLU A 50 16.24 9.35 11.41
CA GLU A 50 16.17 10.75 11.87
C GLU A 50 16.04 10.82 13.40
N GLU A 51 15.12 10.05 13.99
CA GLU A 51 14.96 10.01 15.44
C GLU A 51 16.26 9.58 16.13
N LEU A 52 16.93 8.53 15.62
CA LEU A 52 18.15 8.01 16.24
C LEU A 52 19.34 8.98 16.11
N THR A 53 19.49 9.65 14.98
CA THR A 53 20.65 10.52 14.69
C THR A 53 20.49 11.92 15.30
N GLU A 54 19.27 12.45 15.37
CA GLU A 54 19.01 13.79 15.89
C GLU A 54 18.69 13.81 17.40
N GLN A 55 18.37 12.66 18.02
CA GLN A 55 18.06 12.62 19.46
C GLN A 55 19.16 13.21 20.33
N GLY A 56 20.44 12.95 20.00
CA GLY A 56 21.57 13.48 20.79
C GLY A 56 21.62 15.01 20.80
N LYS A 57 21.34 15.64 19.65
CA LYS A 57 21.31 17.10 19.53
C LYS A 57 20.08 17.70 20.22
N ALA A 58 18.93 17.05 20.09
CA ALA A 58 17.71 17.46 20.77
C ALA A 58 17.89 17.45 22.30
N VAL A 59 18.46 16.38 22.86
CA VAL A 59 18.73 16.29 24.30
C VAL A 59 19.71 17.38 24.76
N ALA A 60 20.76 17.66 24.00
CA ALA A 60 21.69 18.76 24.31
C ALA A 60 21.02 20.14 24.27
N ALA A 61 19.97 20.32 23.47
CA ALA A 61 19.15 21.52 23.40
C ALA A 61 17.98 21.55 24.42
N GLY A 62 17.88 20.54 25.29
CA GLY A 62 16.80 20.43 26.28
C GLY A 62 15.44 20.00 25.70
N THR A 63 15.43 19.44 24.48
CA THR A 63 14.23 18.92 23.79
C THR A 63 14.36 17.40 23.56
N SER A 64 13.45 16.80 22.78
CA SER A 64 13.47 15.36 22.46
C SER A 64 12.90 15.11 21.06
N MET A 65 13.47 14.14 20.35
CA MET A 65 12.94 13.58 19.10
C MET A 65 12.06 12.34 19.32
N ALA A 66 11.87 11.94 20.59
CA ALA A 66 11.08 10.77 20.93
C ALA A 66 9.69 10.78 20.25
N GLY A 67 9.38 9.73 19.51
CA GLY A 67 8.10 9.57 18.82
C GLY A 67 8.06 10.12 17.39
N THR A 68 9.16 10.66 16.86
CA THR A 68 9.28 11.07 15.45
C THR A 68 9.03 9.91 14.49
N THR A 69 9.59 8.73 14.78
CA THR A 69 9.36 7.47 14.03
C THR A 69 7.90 7.10 13.99
N PHE A 70 7.19 7.28 15.11
CA PHE A 70 5.77 6.99 15.17
C PHE A 70 4.96 7.98 14.33
N LEU A 71 5.19 9.28 14.51
CA LEU A 71 4.41 10.33 13.86
C LEU A 71 4.64 10.42 12.35
N TYR A 72 5.87 10.19 11.89
CA TYR A 72 6.24 10.36 10.49
C TYR A 72 6.47 9.04 9.74
N GLY A 73 6.66 7.93 10.45
CA GLY A 73 6.77 6.60 9.86
C GLY A 73 5.49 5.78 10.02
N VAL A 74 5.14 5.44 11.26
CA VAL A 74 4.04 4.50 11.56
C VAL A 74 2.68 5.10 11.20
N LEU A 75 2.40 6.35 11.60
CA LEU A 75 1.10 6.96 11.39
C LEU A 75 0.76 7.13 9.89
N PRO A 76 1.62 7.68 9.02
CA PRO A 76 1.37 7.73 7.58
C PRO A 76 1.20 6.34 6.96
N LEU A 77 1.96 5.34 7.43
CA LEU A 77 1.83 3.97 6.96
C LEU A 77 0.46 3.37 7.29
N VAL A 78 -0.02 3.54 8.51
CA VAL A 78 -1.36 3.08 8.93
C VAL A 78 -2.44 3.79 8.12
N LEU A 79 -2.32 5.12 7.93
CA LEU A 79 -3.28 5.88 7.13
C LEU A 79 -3.33 5.39 5.68
N ALA A 80 -2.18 5.12 5.05
CA ALA A 80 -2.12 4.57 3.70
C ALA A 80 -2.85 3.21 3.59
N HIS A 81 -2.69 2.34 4.59
CA HIS A 81 -3.41 1.06 4.67
C HIS A 81 -4.90 1.24 4.81
N VAL A 82 -5.35 2.08 5.75
CA VAL A 82 -6.78 2.31 5.97
C VAL A 82 -7.43 2.91 4.73
N VAL A 83 -6.82 3.92 4.11
CA VAL A 83 -7.35 4.56 2.90
C VAL A 83 -7.39 3.58 1.73
N GLY A 84 -6.30 2.85 1.48
CA GLY A 84 -6.26 1.83 0.42
C GLY A 84 -7.31 0.74 0.61
N LEU A 85 -7.47 0.27 1.85
CA LEU A 85 -8.45 -0.76 2.22
C LEU A 85 -9.88 -0.29 2.00
N VAL A 86 -10.22 0.90 2.49
CA VAL A 86 -11.56 1.47 2.34
C VAL A 86 -11.90 1.68 0.86
N LEU A 87 -10.98 2.26 0.07
CA LEU A 87 -11.21 2.52 -1.35
C LEU A 87 -11.39 1.23 -2.15
N LEU A 88 -10.45 0.28 -2.06
CA LEU A 88 -10.50 -0.95 -2.84
C LEU A 88 -11.63 -1.88 -2.40
N CYS A 89 -11.94 -1.97 -1.09
CA CYS A 89 -13.09 -2.74 -0.62
C CYS A 89 -14.41 -2.12 -1.07
N SER A 90 -14.53 -0.79 -1.06
CA SER A 90 -15.75 -0.10 -1.49
C SER A 90 -15.99 -0.28 -2.98
N ILE A 91 -14.95 -0.11 -3.80
CA ILE A 91 -15.03 -0.25 -5.26
C ILE A 91 -15.23 -1.71 -5.65
N GLY A 92 -14.47 -2.64 -5.06
CA GLY A 92 -14.64 -4.07 -5.31
C GLY A 92 -16.02 -4.57 -4.89
N GLY A 93 -16.47 -4.18 -3.69
CA GLY A 93 -17.79 -4.55 -3.16
C GLY A 93 -18.97 -3.98 -3.95
N ALA A 94 -18.86 -2.73 -4.41
CA ALA A 94 -19.89 -2.11 -5.25
C ALA A 94 -19.84 -2.62 -6.70
N GLY A 95 -18.64 -2.86 -7.24
CA GLY A 95 -18.38 -3.18 -8.64
C GLY A 95 -18.59 -4.66 -9.01
N ARG A 96 -18.49 -5.61 -8.06
CA ARG A 96 -18.77 -7.04 -8.33
C ARG A 96 -20.22 -7.43 -8.07
N TYR A 97 -20.68 -8.48 -8.74
CA TYR A 97 -22.01 -9.07 -8.48
C TYR A 97 -22.08 -9.70 -7.08
N ASN A 98 -21.00 -10.40 -6.66
CA ASN A 98 -20.85 -10.89 -5.29
C ASN A 98 -20.02 -9.90 -4.47
N ARG A 99 -20.72 -9.12 -3.62
CA ARG A 99 -20.09 -8.09 -2.76
C ARG A 99 -18.99 -8.67 -1.87
N ARG A 100 -19.17 -9.86 -1.30
CA ARG A 100 -18.15 -10.48 -0.42
C ARG A 100 -16.87 -10.80 -1.19
N SER A 101 -17.00 -11.34 -2.39
CA SER A 101 -15.85 -11.58 -3.28
C SER A 101 -15.12 -10.28 -3.64
N GLY A 102 -15.85 -9.19 -3.87
CA GLY A 102 -15.27 -7.87 -4.13
C GLY A 102 -14.49 -7.29 -2.96
N VAL A 103 -15.03 -7.41 -1.74
CA VAL A 103 -14.32 -6.97 -0.52
C VAL A 103 -13.07 -7.81 -0.31
N LEU A 104 -13.14 -9.14 -0.43
CA LEU A 104 -11.97 -10.02 -0.29
C LEU A 104 -10.89 -9.70 -1.32
N LEU A 105 -11.27 -9.41 -2.56
CA LEU A 105 -10.33 -8.99 -3.60
C LEU A 105 -9.68 -7.65 -3.26
N GLY A 106 -10.43 -6.70 -2.70
CA GLY A 106 -9.87 -5.43 -2.22
C GLY A 106 -8.84 -5.61 -1.10
N ILE A 107 -9.15 -6.46 -0.11
CA ILE A 107 -8.21 -6.83 0.96
C ILE A 107 -6.95 -7.47 0.37
N ALA A 108 -7.11 -8.43 -0.54
CA ALA A 108 -5.99 -9.12 -1.18
C ALA A 108 -5.10 -8.16 -2.01
N ALA A 109 -5.70 -7.22 -2.74
CA ALA A 109 -4.97 -6.22 -3.50
C ALA A 109 -4.15 -5.30 -2.58
N VAL A 110 -4.73 -4.80 -1.47
CA VAL A 110 -3.98 -4.01 -0.48
C VAL A 110 -2.84 -4.81 0.11
N ALA A 111 -3.09 -6.05 0.53
CA ALA A 111 -2.06 -6.92 1.08
C ALA A 111 -0.92 -7.14 0.07
N ALA A 112 -1.24 -7.43 -1.19
CA ALA A 112 -0.24 -7.60 -2.25
C ALA A 112 0.59 -6.33 -2.47
N THR A 113 -0.05 -5.16 -2.58
CA THR A 113 0.67 -3.89 -2.75
C THR A 113 1.56 -3.55 -1.55
N SER A 114 1.11 -3.87 -0.34
CA SER A 114 1.89 -3.67 0.89
C SER A 114 3.09 -4.60 0.96
N ILE A 115 2.95 -5.88 0.59
CA ILE A 115 4.07 -6.84 0.51
C ILE A 115 5.13 -6.34 -0.47
N VAL A 116 4.71 -5.84 -1.64
CA VAL A 116 5.64 -5.27 -2.62
C VAL A 116 6.36 -4.06 -2.05
N GLY A 117 5.63 -3.10 -1.48
CA GLY A 117 6.23 -1.90 -0.88
C GLY A 117 7.21 -2.24 0.26
N LEU A 118 6.83 -3.17 1.13
CA LEU A 118 7.69 -3.69 2.20
C LEU A 118 8.97 -4.33 1.64
N THR A 119 8.84 -5.17 0.62
CA THR A 119 9.98 -5.86 -0.02
C THR A 119 10.94 -4.85 -0.63
N VAL A 120 10.42 -3.86 -1.37
CA VAL A 120 11.25 -2.79 -1.96
C VAL A 120 11.98 -2.00 -0.88
N THR A 121 11.28 -1.62 0.19
CA THR A 121 11.88 -0.91 1.33
C THR A 121 12.97 -1.75 2.00
N LEU A 122 12.75 -3.05 2.21
CA LEU A 122 13.77 -3.93 2.78
C LEU A 122 15.01 -4.03 1.91
N ILE A 123 14.86 -4.08 0.58
CA ILE A 123 16.00 -4.09 -0.35
C ILE A 123 16.80 -2.78 -0.24
N ILE A 124 16.10 -1.64 -0.21
CA ILE A 124 16.73 -0.31 -0.17
C ILE A 124 17.41 -0.06 1.19
N SER A 125 16.77 -0.43 2.29
CA SER A 125 17.27 -0.18 3.65
C SER A 125 18.26 -1.24 4.14
N GLY A 126 18.74 -2.14 3.27
CA GLY A 126 19.68 -3.21 3.65
C GLY A 126 19.10 -4.20 4.67
N GLY A 127 17.78 -4.40 4.65
CA GLY A 127 17.06 -5.30 5.55
C GLY A 127 16.62 -4.70 6.89
N GLN A 128 16.89 -3.42 7.14
CA GLN A 128 16.51 -2.75 8.39
C GLN A 128 15.30 -1.83 8.20
N LEU A 129 14.24 -2.04 8.98
CA LEU A 129 13.06 -1.16 9.00
C LEU A 129 13.12 -0.12 10.12
N ILE A 130 13.81 -0.46 11.20
CA ILE A 130 14.00 0.37 12.38
C ILE A 130 15.50 0.43 12.61
N ALA A 131 16.03 1.64 12.69
CA ALA A 131 17.42 1.88 13.02
C ALA A 131 17.68 1.44 14.46
N THR A 132 18.66 0.56 14.65
CA THR A 132 19.14 0.15 15.97
C THR A 132 20.59 0.61 16.12
N SER A 133 20.93 1.18 17.27
CA SER A 133 22.33 1.44 17.59
C SER A 133 23.02 0.12 17.88
N ASN A 134 23.89 -0.33 16.97
CA ASN A 134 24.87 -1.36 17.32
C ASN A 134 25.89 -0.71 18.26
N TYR A 135 25.68 -0.84 19.56
CA TYR A 135 26.68 -0.48 20.56
C TYR A 135 27.84 -1.48 20.45
N VAL A 136 28.96 -1.06 19.88
CA VAL A 136 30.24 -1.78 20.00
C VAL A 136 30.94 -1.20 21.23
N PRO A 137 31.13 -1.99 22.30
CA PRO A 137 31.71 -1.53 23.56
C PRO A 137 33.17 -1.08 23.44
#